data_AF-A0A4Z0P409-F1
#
_entry.id   AF-A0A4Z0P409-F1
#
_cell.length_a   1.000
_cell.length_b   1.000
_cell.length_c   1.000
_cell.angle_alpha   90.00
_cell.angle_beta   90.00
_cell.angle_gamma   90.00
#
_symmetry.space_group_name_H-M   'P 1'
#
loop_
_entity.id
_entity.type
_entity.pdbx_description
1 polymer ?
#
loop_
_entity_poly.entity_id
_entity_poly.type
_entity_poly.pdbx_seq_one_letter_code
_entity_poly.pdbx_strand_id
1 'polypeptide(L)'
;PGAVRTPAGLLPAAVGGTPRLAEIRAMPAPLQVKLLRVLQERKVRPLGSNRDIDIDVRIISATHRDLPKAMARGEFREDLYYRLNVVSLKIPALAERTEDIPLLANHLLRQSAQRHKPFVRAFSTDAMKRLMTASWPGNVRQLVNVIEQCVALTSSPVISDALVEQALEGENTALPTFAEARNQFELNYLRKLLQITKGNVTHAARMAGRNRTEFYKLLSRHELDANDFKE
;
A
#
# COMPACT_ATOMS: atom_id res chain seq x y z
N PRO A 1 33.90 34.11 13.31
CA PRO A 1 33.08 33.23 14.17
C PRO A 1 31.60 33.25 13.75
N GLY A 2 31.25 32.41 12.77
CA GLY A 2 29.87 32.29 12.27
C GLY A 2 29.04 31.42 13.21
N ALA A 3 28.14 32.03 13.97
CA ALA A 3 27.16 31.31 14.77
C ALA A 3 26.13 30.66 13.82
N VAL A 4 26.36 29.42 13.43
CA VAL A 4 25.37 28.58 12.77
C VAL A 4 24.26 28.35 13.80
N ARG A 5 23.12 29.01 13.62
CA ARG A 5 21.91 28.79 14.43
C ARG A 5 21.52 27.32 14.29
N THR A 6 21.73 26.52 15.33
CA THR A 6 21.20 25.16 15.40
C THR A 6 19.67 25.24 15.37
N PRO A 7 18.98 24.66 14.38
CA PRO A 7 17.52 24.69 14.34
C PRO A 7 16.96 24.05 15.62
N ALA A 8 15.90 24.64 16.17
CA ALA A 8 15.24 24.13 17.37
C ALA A 8 14.78 22.69 17.12
N GLY A 9 15.10 21.78 18.05
CA GLY A 9 14.66 20.39 17.97
C GLY A 9 13.13 20.28 18.00
N LEU A 10 12.60 19.16 17.50
CA LEU A 10 11.15 18.90 17.38
C LEU A 10 10.36 19.16 18.67
N LEU A 11 10.91 18.76 19.82
CA LEU A 11 10.24 18.89 21.12
C LEU A 11 10.27 20.34 21.67
N PRO A 12 11.42 21.05 21.67
CA PRO A 12 11.43 22.49 21.96
C PRO A 12 10.50 23.32 21.06
N ALA A 13 10.39 22.95 19.78
CA ALA A 13 9.51 23.66 18.84
C ALA A 13 8.02 23.36 19.06
N ALA A 14 7.68 22.30 19.80
CA ALA A 14 6.31 21.84 20.01
C ALA A 14 5.76 22.17 21.40
N VAL A 15 6.44 22.99 22.21
CA VAL A 15 5.98 23.43 23.54
C VAL A 15 4.60 24.08 23.43
N GLY A 16 3.65 23.65 24.26
CA GLY A 16 2.23 24.04 24.19
C GLY A 16 1.42 23.32 23.11
N GLY A 17 2.05 22.42 22.35
CA GLY A 17 1.47 21.68 21.24
C GLY A 17 1.37 20.18 21.46
N THR A 18 1.06 19.46 20.38
CA THR A 18 0.87 18.00 20.38
C THR A 18 1.78 17.32 19.35
N PRO A 19 3.07 17.08 19.64
CA PRO A 19 3.97 16.43 18.69
C PRO A 19 3.56 14.97 18.44
N ARG A 20 3.69 14.55 17.17
CA ARG A 20 3.46 13.17 16.74
C ARG A 20 4.79 12.42 16.58
N LEU A 21 4.89 11.27 17.22
CA LEU A 21 6.00 10.32 17.05
C LEU A 21 5.51 9.12 16.24
N ALA A 22 6.00 8.98 15.01
CA ALA A 22 5.74 7.81 14.17
C ALA A 22 6.87 6.78 14.32
N GLU A 23 6.53 5.50 14.20
CA GLU A 23 7.49 4.40 14.18
C GLU A 23 8.40 4.30 15.42
N ILE A 24 7.82 4.48 16.61
CA ILE A 24 8.56 4.49 17.87
C ILE A 24 9.38 3.21 18.13
N ARG A 25 8.99 2.06 17.56
CA ARG A 25 9.79 0.82 17.65
C ARG A 25 11.16 0.97 16.97
N ALA A 26 11.24 1.68 15.85
CA ALA A 26 12.50 1.84 15.10
C ALA A 26 13.51 2.76 15.82
N MET A 27 13.12 3.33 16.97
CA MET A 27 13.96 4.21 17.76
C MET A 27 15.15 3.45 18.35
N PRO A 28 16.40 3.87 18.06
CA PRO A 28 17.59 3.33 18.71
C PRO A 28 17.52 3.44 20.24
N ALA A 29 18.08 2.48 20.95
CA ALA A 29 18.07 2.45 22.42
C ALA A 29 18.53 3.76 23.10
N PRO A 30 19.58 4.46 22.62
CA PRO A 30 19.97 5.75 23.21
C PRO A 30 18.88 6.84 23.11
N LEU A 31 18.07 6.82 22.04
CA LEU A 31 16.95 7.75 21.89
C LEU A 31 15.77 7.36 22.79
N GLN A 32 15.54 6.05 23.03
CA GLN A 32 14.52 5.60 23.98
C GLN A 32 14.79 6.13 25.39
N VAL A 33 16.06 6.12 25.85
CA VAL A 33 16.45 6.67 27.17
C VAL A 33 16.22 8.18 27.22
N LYS A 34 16.58 8.92 26.16
CA LYS A 34 16.37 10.37 26.10
C LYS A 34 14.89 10.73 26.10
N LEU A 35 14.07 9.99 25.35
CA LEU A 35 12.62 10.20 25.32
C LEU A 35 11.98 9.88 26.67
N LEU A 36 12.39 8.79 27.33
CA LEU A 36 11.94 8.47 28.68
C LEU A 36 12.23 9.62 29.65
N ARG A 37 13.46 10.16 29.61
CA ARG A 37 13.87 11.28 30.46
C ARG A 37 13.01 12.52 30.20
N VAL A 38 12.75 12.82 28.93
CA VAL A 38 11.86 13.92 28.55
C VAL A 38 10.44 13.71 29.11
N LEU A 39 9.87 12.52 28.97
CA LEU A 39 8.54 12.20 29.47
C LEU A 39 8.44 12.27 31.00
N GLN A 40 9.51 11.91 31.71
CA GLN A 40 9.56 11.90 33.18
C GLN A 40 9.85 13.29 33.76
N GLU A 41 10.90 13.97 33.27
CA GLU A 41 11.38 15.23 33.82
C GLU A 41 10.66 16.45 33.23
N ARG A 42 9.90 16.28 32.14
CA ARG A 42 9.31 17.36 31.35
C ARG A 42 10.33 18.43 30.94
N LYS A 43 11.56 17.98 30.70
CA LYS A 43 12.70 18.82 30.31
C LYS A 43 13.41 18.22 29.12
N VAL A 44 13.91 19.07 28.24
CA VAL A 44 14.73 18.67 27.09
C VAL A 44 16.04 19.44 27.08
N ARG A 45 17.12 18.75 26.79
CA ARG A 45 18.44 19.34 26.58
C ARG A 45 18.79 19.35 25.09
N PRO A 46 18.90 20.53 24.45
CA PRO A 46 19.37 20.62 23.06
C PRO A 46 20.78 20.07 22.90
N LEU A 47 21.09 19.54 21.71
CA LEU A 47 22.44 19.09 21.40
C LEU A 47 23.43 20.28 21.49
N GLY A 48 24.52 20.09 22.25
CA GLY A 48 25.53 21.13 22.48
C GLY A 48 25.16 22.19 23.53
N SER A 49 23.98 22.08 24.16
CA SER A 49 23.59 22.94 25.29
C SER A 49 23.77 22.21 26.62
N ASN A 50 24.24 22.94 27.64
CA ASN A 50 24.25 22.46 29.04
C ASN A 50 23.02 22.90 29.82
N ARG A 51 22.09 23.62 29.17
CA ARG A 51 20.85 24.11 29.79
C ARG A 51 19.67 23.23 29.38
N ASP A 52 18.91 22.84 30.39
CA ASP A 52 17.63 22.16 30.23
C ASP A 52 16.54 23.20 29.96
N ILE A 53 15.59 22.83 29.11
CA ILE A 53 14.43 23.65 28.75
C ILE A 53 13.19 22.89 29.21
N ASP A 54 12.35 23.55 30.01
CA ASP A 54 11.04 23.00 30.41
C ASP A 54 10.13 22.85 29.19
N ILE A 55 9.45 21.71 29.10
CA ILE A 55 8.53 21.39 28.02
C ILE A 55 7.21 20.89 28.56
N ASP A 56 6.12 21.47 28.06
CA ASP A 56 4.77 20.98 28.26
C ASP A 56 4.20 20.60 26.90
N VAL A 57 4.08 19.29 26.65
CA VAL A 57 3.66 18.75 25.36
C VAL A 57 2.76 17.54 25.54
N ARG A 58 1.74 17.43 24.68
CA ARG A 58 0.93 16.22 24.58
C ARG A 58 1.47 15.32 23.50
N ILE A 59 2.01 14.15 23.84
CA ILE A 59 2.61 13.26 22.84
C ILE A 59 1.56 12.31 22.26
N ILE A 60 1.48 12.23 20.93
CA ILE A 60 0.76 11.15 20.24
C ILE A 60 1.80 10.25 19.58
N SER A 61 1.77 8.96 19.89
CA SER A 61 2.68 7.98 19.30
C SER A 61 1.93 6.94 18.47
N ALA A 62 2.57 6.44 17.41
CA ALA A 62 2.02 5.41 16.53
C ALA A 62 3.09 4.39 16.14
N THR A 63 2.69 3.13 16.00
CA THR A 63 3.54 2.03 15.52
C THR A 63 2.71 0.99 14.79
N HIS A 64 3.30 0.36 13.77
CA HIS A 64 2.68 -0.73 13.01
C HIS A 64 3.03 -2.13 13.55
N ARG A 65 3.81 -2.24 14.62
CA ARG A 65 4.32 -3.52 15.14
C ARG A 65 3.99 -3.71 16.62
N ASP A 66 3.89 -4.98 16.98
CA ASP A 66 3.61 -5.44 18.34
C ASP A 66 4.77 -5.07 19.30
N LEU A 67 4.54 -4.01 20.10
CA LEU A 67 5.50 -3.54 21.12
C LEU A 67 5.71 -4.57 22.24
N PRO A 68 4.68 -5.26 22.78
CA PRO A 68 4.88 -6.39 23.68
C PRO A 68 5.94 -7.40 23.21
N LYS A 69 5.87 -7.81 21.93
CA LYS A 69 6.90 -8.71 21.36
C LYS A 69 8.28 -8.05 21.26
N ALA A 70 8.36 -6.75 20.99
CA ALA A 70 9.62 -6.03 20.95
C ALA A 70 10.25 -5.88 22.34
N MET A 71 9.45 -5.71 23.39
CA MET A 71 9.90 -5.72 24.79
C MET A 71 10.44 -7.09 25.19
N ALA A 72 9.73 -8.17 24.84
CA ALA A 72 10.18 -9.53 25.12
C ALA A 72 11.53 -9.89 24.46
N ARG A 73 11.88 -9.22 23.34
CA ARG A 73 13.19 -9.37 22.66
C ARG A 73 14.26 -8.38 23.15
N GLY A 74 13.95 -7.50 24.11
CA GLY A 74 14.87 -6.46 24.58
C GLY A 74 15.13 -5.33 23.58
N GLU A 75 14.35 -5.24 22.51
CA GLU A 75 14.48 -4.20 21.47
C GLU A 75 13.81 -2.87 21.89
N PHE A 76 12.87 -2.94 22.83
CA PHE A 76 12.12 -1.80 23.33
C PHE A 76 12.02 -1.83 24.84
N ARG A 77 12.25 -0.68 25.50
CA ARG A 77 12.21 -0.62 26.96
C ARG A 77 10.78 -0.61 27.50
N GLU A 78 10.56 -1.41 28.53
CA GLU A 78 9.26 -1.51 29.22
C GLU A 78 8.87 -0.20 29.92
N ASP A 79 9.82 0.48 30.56
CA ASP A 79 9.58 1.74 31.25
C ASP A 79 9.07 2.85 30.31
N LEU A 80 9.60 2.92 29.09
CA LEU A 80 9.13 3.82 28.05
C LEU A 80 7.75 3.40 27.52
N TYR A 81 7.51 2.11 27.33
CA TYR A 81 6.21 1.60 26.86
C TYR A 81 5.08 2.04 27.79
N TYR A 82 5.22 1.84 29.11
CA TYR A 82 4.17 2.22 30.07
C TYR A 82 3.95 3.73 30.19
N ARG A 83 4.91 4.57 29.76
CA ARG A 83 4.76 6.04 29.74
C ARG A 83 4.11 6.55 28.47
N LEU A 84 4.23 5.81 27.37
CA LEU A 84 3.57 6.13 26.10
C LEU A 84 2.17 5.52 26.02
N ASN A 85 1.99 4.29 26.50
CA ASN A 85 0.75 3.52 26.39
C ASN A 85 -0.23 3.81 27.53
N VAL A 86 -0.61 5.08 27.69
CA VAL A 86 -1.64 5.48 28.68
C VAL A 86 -3.03 5.29 28.12
N VAL A 87 -3.26 5.75 26.88
CA VAL A 87 -4.50 5.53 26.12
C VAL A 87 -4.12 4.96 24.77
N SER A 88 -4.62 3.75 24.49
CA SER A 88 -4.32 3.02 23.26
C SER A 88 -5.52 3.05 22.31
N LEU A 89 -5.28 3.38 21.05
CA LEU A 89 -6.27 3.26 19.98
C LEU A 89 -5.74 2.27 18.94
N LYS A 90 -6.44 1.13 18.78
CA LYS A 90 -6.16 0.18 17.70
C LYS A 90 -6.88 0.65 16.44
N ILE A 91 -6.11 0.91 15.38
CA ILE A 91 -6.68 1.24 14.06
C ILE A 91 -6.89 -0.09 13.31
N PRO A 92 -8.12 -0.42 12.88
CA PRO A 92 -8.39 -1.64 12.15
C PRO A 92 -7.73 -1.61 10.76
N ALA A 93 -7.35 -2.80 10.27
CA ALA A 93 -6.89 -2.96 8.90
C ALA A 93 -8.03 -2.64 7.92
N LEU A 94 -7.71 -2.25 6.68
CA LEU A 94 -8.76 -2.00 5.68
C LEU A 94 -9.63 -3.23 5.41
N ALA A 95 -9.03 -4.43 5.45
CA ALA A 95 -9.73 -5.70 5.33
C ALA A 95 -10.71 -6.00 6.50
N GLU A 96 -10.56 -5.33 7.64
CA GLU A 96 -11.48 -5.48 8.79
C GLU A 96 -12.66 -4.48 8.72
N ARG A 97 -12.70 -3.61 7.69
CA ARG A 97 -13.73 -2.58 7.46
C ARG A 97 -14.03 -2.43 5.98
N THR A 98 -14.38 -3.53 5.34
CA THR A 98 -14.62 -3.57 3.89
C THR A 98 -15.79 -2.69 3.45
N GLU A 99 -16.71 -2.36 4.36
CA GLU A 99 -17.86 -1.49 4.10
C GLU A 99 -17.45 -0.03 3.82
N ASP A 100 -16.27 0.39 4.31
CA ASP A 100 -15.73 1.73 4.08
C ASP A 100 -15.09 1.88 2.69
N ILE A 101 -14.73 0.77 2.03
CA ILE A 101 -13.98 0.76 0.77
C ILE A 101 -14.72 1.54 -0.34
N PRO A 102 -16.03 1.38 -0.58
CA PRO A 102 -16.71 2.14 -1.62
C PRO A 102 -16.66 3.66 -1.41
N LEU A 103 -16.80 4.11 -0.16
CA LEU A 103 -16.75 5.54 0.16
C LEU A 103 -15.32 6.09 -0.05
N LEU A 104 -14.32 5.38 0.48
CA LEU A 104 -12.91 5.72 0.32
C LEU A 104 -12.50 5.72 -1.16
N ALA A 105 -12.86 4.68 -1.90
CA ALA A 105 -12.50 4.53 -3.30
C ALA A 105 -13.08 5.65 -4.16
N ASN A 106 -14.35 6.00 -3.96
CA ASN A 106 -14.98 7.11 -4.68
C ASN A 106 -14.37 8.47 -4.32
N HIS A 107 -13.99 8.68 -3.06
CA HIS A 107 -13.29 9.90 -2.64
C HIS A 107 -11.92 10.03 -3.32
N LEU A 108 -11.12 8.96 -3.27
CA LEU A 108 -9.79 8.89 -3.88
C LEU A 108 -9.86 9.01 -5.41
N LEU A 109 -10.87 8.40 -6.04
CA LEU A 109 -11.13 8.53 -7.47
C LEU A 109 -11.32 9.99 -7.86
N ARG A 110 -12.20 10.72 -7.16
CA ARG A 110 -12.46 12.14 -7.43
C ARG A 110 -11.18 12.97 -7.28
N GLN A 111 -10.41 12.72 -6.22
CA GLN A 111 -9.16 13.42 -5.96
C GLN A 111 -8.11 13.17 -7.06
N SER A 112 -7.95 11.91 -7.49
CA SER A 112 -6.99 11.54 -8.53
C SER A 112 -7.44 11.99 -9.92
N ALA A 113 -8.72 11.83 -10.26
CA ALA A 113 -9.31 12.28 -11.52
C ALA A 113 -9.15 13.81 -11.69
N GLN A 114 -9.38 14.59 -10.63
CA GLN A 114 -9.20 16.05 -10.67
C GLN A 114 -7.75 16.47 -11.01
N ARG A 115 -6.75 15.68 -10.57
CA ARG A 115 -5.33 15.98 -10.82
C ARG A 115 -4.86 15.52 -12.20
N HIS A 116 -5.35 14.38 -12.69
CA HIS A 116 -4.75 13.71 -13.85
C HIS A 116 -5.70 13.57 -15.04
N LYS A 117 -6.92 13.09 -14.82
CA LYS A 117 -7.89 12.78 -15.89
C LYS A 117 -9.32 13.10 -15.45
N PRO A 118 -9.78 14.36 -15.60
CA PRO A 118 -11.10 14.79 -15.10
C PRO A 118 -12.30 14.08 -15.75
N PHE A 119 -12.10 13.37 -16.86
CA PHE A 119 -13.16 12.61 -17.52
C PHE A 119 -13.48 11.29 -16.80
N VAL A 120 -12.61 10.79 -15.92
CA VAL A 120 -12.83 9.56 -15.16
C VAL A 120 -13.79 9.86 -14.00
N ARG A 121 -14.92 9.14 -13.94
CA ARG A 121 -16.04 9.48 -13.05
C ARG A 121 -16.47 8.37 -12.11
N ALA A 122 -16.28 7.12 -12.50
CA ALA A 122 -16.79 5.99 -11.74
C ALA A 122 -15.96 4.72 -11.90
N PHE A 123 -16.20 3.76 -11.00
CA PHE A 123 -15.86 2.36 -11.18
C PHE A 123 -17.07 1.61 -11.74
N SER A 124 -16.83 0.55 -12.51
CA SER A 124 -17.89 -0.41 -12.81
C SER A 124 -18.31 -1.15 -11.54
N THR A 125 -19.50 -1.77 -11.56
CA THR A 125 -20.01 -2.56 -10.43
C THR A 125 -19.04 -3.68 -10.06
N ASP A 126 -18.46 -4.36 -11.05
CA ASP A 126 -17.54 -5.47 -10.82
C ASP A 126 -16.16 -5.00 -10.35
N ALA A 127 -15.70 -3.83 -10.83
CA ALA A 127 -14.50 -3.19 -10.30
C ALA A 127 -14.65 -2.86 -8.82
N MET A 128 -15.80 -2.32 -8.41
CA MET A 128 -16.07 -2.01 -7.01
C MET A 128 -16.13 -3.27 -6.15
N LYS A 129 -16.82 -4.32 -6.61
CA LYS A 129 -16.84 -5.61 -5.90
C LYS A 129 -15.44 -6.15 -5.68
N ARG A 130 -14.58 -6.09 -6.71
CA ARG A 130 -13.20 -6.55 -6.63
C ARG A 130 -12.39 -5.78 -5.59
N LEU A 131 -12.53 -4.45 -5.55
CA LEU A 131 -11.91 -3.62 -4.51
C LEU A 131 -12.38 -4.03 -3.11
N MET A 132 -13.67 -4.35 -2.93
CA MET A 132 -14.22 -4.76 -1.65
C MET A 132 -13.74 -6.15 -1.19
N THR A 133 -13.49 -7.08 -2.12
CA THR A 133 -13.05 -8.45 -1.80
C THR A 133 -11.53 -8.62 -1.71
N ALA A 134 -10.75 -7.59 -2.03
CA ALA A 134 -9.29 -7.66 -1.98
C ALA A 134 -8.77 -7.67 -0.52
N SER A 135 -7.61 -8.29 -0.31
CA SER A 135 -7.01 -8.48 1.02
C SER A 135 -6.32 -7.26 1.63
N TRP A 136 -5.96 -6.27 0.78
CA TRP A 136 -5.34 -5.00 1.18
C TRP A 136 -4.17 -5.10 2.18
N PRO A 137 -3.11 -5.91 1.93
CA PRO A 137 -1.94 -5.99 2.81
C PRO A 137 -1.26 -4.63 3.08
N GLY A 138 -1.29 -3.70 2.13
CA GLY A 138 -0.78 -2.34 2.31
C GLY A 138 -1.84 -1.33 2.79
N ASN A 139 -3.02 -1.81 3.21
CA ASN A 139 -4.11 -1.01 3.79
C ASN A 139 -4.53 0.15 2.86
N VAL A 140 -4.98 1.28 3.43
CA VAL A 140 -5.39 2.47 2.66
C VAL A 140 -4.31 2.96 1.69
N ARG A 141 -3.02 2.81 2.02
CA ARG A 141 -1.93 3.25 1.13
C ARG A 141 -1.93 2.46 -0.18
N GLN A 142 -2.17 1.15 -0.10
CA GLN A 142 -2.31 0.30 -1.27
C GLN A 142 -3.54 0.69 -2.10
N LEU A 143 -4.68 0.92 -1.43
CA LEU A 143 -5.90 1.39 -2.11
C LEU A 143 -5.66 2.69 -2.89
N VAL A 144 -4.95 3.66 -2.30
CA VAL A 144 -4.59 4.92 -2.97
C VAL A 144 -3.79 4.64 -4.25
N ASN A 145 -2.72 3.84 -4.16
CA ASN A 145 -1.87 3.53 -5.30
C ASN A 145 -2.64 2.82 -6.42
N VAL A 146 -3.43 1.80 -6.08
CA VAL A 146 -4.25 1.05 -7.05
C VAL A 146 -5.21 1.98 -7.78
N ILE A 147 -5.87 2.90 -7.06
CA ILE A 147 -6.79 3.86 -7.67
C ILE A 147 -6.05 4.87 -8.55
N GLU A 148 -4.93 5.41 -8.09
CA GLU A 148 -4.10 6.31 -8.90
C GLU A 148 -3.61 5.63 -10.17
N GLN A 149 -3.18 4.37 -10.10
CA GLN A 149 -2.79 3.57 -11.25
C GLN A 149 -3.97 3.35 -12.20
N CYS A 150 -5.16 3.00 -11.70
CA CYS A 150 -6.35 2.83 -12.53
C CYS A 150 -6.73 4.13 -13.24
N VAL A 151 -6.69 5.27 -12.56
CA VAL A 151 -6.94 6.59 -13.18
C VAL A 151 -5.86 6.91 -14.22
N ALA A 152 -4.60 6.64 -13.92
CA ALA A 152 -3.50 6.91 -14.86
C ALA A 152 -3.60 6.05 -16.13
N LEU A 153 -4.05 4.80 -16.02
CA LEU A 153 -4.08 3.84 -17.13
C LEU A 153 -5.41 3.80 -17.90
N THR A 154 -6.52 4.24 -17.30
CA THR A 154 -7.82 4.18 -17.97
C THR A 154 -7.90 5.15 -19.16
N SER A 155 -8.54 4.69 -20.23
CA SER A 155 -8.94 5.50 -21.39
C SER A 155 -10.46 5.73 -21.43
N SER A 156 -11.19 5.27 -20.40
CA SER A 156 -12.65 5.32 -20.31
C SER A 156 -13.10 6.13 -19.08
N PRO A 157 -14.27 6.82 -19.14
CA PRO A 157 -14.88 7.46 -17.98
C PRO A 157 -15.18 6.51 -16.82
N VAL A 158 -15.29 5.20 -17.11
CA VAL A 158 -15.57 4.14 -16.12
C VAL A 158 -14.38 3.20 -16.04
N ILE A 159 -13.85 3.02 -14.84
CA ILE A 159 -12.77 2.05 -14.55
C ILE A 159 -13.37 0.63 -14.54
N SER A 160 -12.82 -0.24 -15.39
CA SER A 160 -13.23 -1.65 -15.47
C SER A 160 -12.59 -2.51 -14.39
N ASP A 161 -13.17 -3.68 -14.14
CA ASP A 161 -12.68 -4.68 -13.20
C ASP A 161 -11.32 -5.25 -13.63
N ALA A 162 -11.12 -5.48 -14.94
CA ALA A 162 -9.85 -5.95 -15.49
C ALA A 162 -8.69 -4.98 -15.20
N LEU A 163 -8.96 -3.68 -15.18
CA LEU A 163 -7.94 -2.67 -14.86
C LEU A 163 -7.59 -2.68 -13.38
N VAL A 164 -8.60 -2.84 -12.52
CA VAL A 164 -8.41 -3.00 -11.07
C VAL A 164 -7.63 -4.29 -10.76
N GLU A 165 -7.95 -5.38 -11.44
CA GLU A 165 -7.21 -6.65 -11.33
C GLU A 165 -5.74 -6.48 -11.69
N GLN A 166 -5.45 -5.87 -12.83
CA GLN A 166 -4.08 -5.59 -13.26
C GLN A 166 -3.33 -4.69 -12.26
N ALA A 167 -3.99 -3.69 -11.68
CA ALA A 167 -3.38 -2.80 -10.70
C ALA A 167 -3.10 -3.52 -9.36
N LEU A 168 -3.99 -4.41 -8.92
CA LEU A 168 -3.79 -5.25 -7.73
C LEU A 168 -2.64 -6.26 -7.93
N GLU A 169 -2.51 -6.83 -9.13
CA GLU A 169 -1.40 -7.74 -9.48
C GLU A 169 -0.05 -7.01 -9.57
N GLY A 170 -0.04 -5.78 -10.09
CA GLY A 170 1.17 -4.97 -10.28
C GLY A 170 1.86 -4.52 -8.99
N GLU A 171 1.17 -4.55 -7.84
CA GLU A 171 1.74 -4.24 -6.53
C GLU A 171 2.22 -5.47 -5.74
N ASN A 172 2.05 -6.69 -6.27
CA ASN A 172 2.86 -7.81 -5.79
C ASN A 172 4.30 -7.57 -6.25
N THR A 173 5.07 -6.86 -5.43
CA THR A 173 6.51 -6.60 -5.60
C THR A 173 7.36 -7.86 -5.41
N ALA A 174 6.93 -8.98 -5.99
CA ALA A 174 7.83 -10.02 -6.45
C ALA A 174 7.88 -9.83 -7.96
N LEU A 175 9.03 -9.41 -8.50
CA LEU A 175 9.27 -9.57 -9.93
C LEU A 175 8.98 -11.05 -10.23
N PRO A 176 7.94 -11.35 -11.02
CA PRO A 176 7.66 -12.73 -11.36
C PRO A 176 8.93 -13.30 -11.95
N THR A 177 9.25 -14.53 -11.58
CA THR A 177 10.33 -15.25 -12.23
C THR A 177 10.12 -15.18 -13.74
N PHE A 178 11.20 -15.26 -14.52
CA PHE A 178 11.07 -15.28 -15.99
C PHE A 178 10.05 -16.32 -16.47
N ALA A 179 9.93 -17.45 -15.76
CA ALA A 179 8.93 -18.46 -16.02
C ALA A 179 7.50 -17.96 -15.77
N GLU A 180 7.21 -17.34 -14.63
CA GLU A 180 5.89 -16.78 -14.30
C GLU A 180 5.50 -15.63 -15.25
N ALA A 181 6.43 -14.71 -15.53
CA ALA A 181 6.20 -13.59 -16.45
C ALA A 181 5.88 -14.09 -17.87
N ARG A 182 6.65 -15.08 -18.35
CA ARG A 182 6.40 -15.73 -19.63
C ARG A 182 5.05 -16.45 -19.64
N ASN A 183 4.71 -17.17 -18.58
CA ASN A 183 3.45 -17.92 -18.50
C ASN A 183 2.25 -16.97 -18.51
N GLN A 184 2.28 -15.89 -17.73
CA GLN A 184 1.22 -14.87 -17.73
C GLN A 184 1.09 -14.18 -19.10
N PHE A 185 2.22 -13.84 -19.73
CA PHE A 185 2.22 -13.29 -21.08
C PHE A 185 1.61 -14.26 -22.10
N GLU A 186 2.02 -15.53 -22.06
CA GLU A 186 1.49 -16.59 -22.93
C GLU A 186 -0.03 -16.77 -22.73
N LEU A 187 -0.50 -16.87 -21.49
CA LEU A 187 -1.93 -17.02 -21.18
C LEU A 187 -2.75 -15.84 -21.70
N ASN A 188 -2.31 -14.61 -21.42
CA ASN A 188 -2.99 -13.39 -21.89
C ASN A 188 -3.01 -13.27 -23.41
N TYR A 189 -1.91 -13.67 -24.06
CA TYR A 189 -1.80 -13.68 -25.52
C TYR A 189 -2.75 -14.72 -26.15
N LEU A 190 -2.78 -15.94 -25.62
CA LEU A 190 -3.66 -17.01 -26.09
C LEU A 190 -5.14 -16.65 -25.90
N ARG A 191 -5.51 -16.08 -24.75
CA ARG A 191 -6.88 -15.64 -24.48
C ARG A 191 -7.34 -14.59 -25.49
N LYS A 192 -6.50 -13.59 -25.79
CA LYS A 192 -6.79 -12.56 -26.80
C LYS A 192 -6.96 -13.16 -28.19
N LEU A 193 -6.11 -14.11 -28.58
CA LEU A 193 -6.23 -14.79 -29.86
C LEU A 193 -7.52 -15.60 -29.98
N LEU A 194 -7.89 -16.35 -28.93
CA LEU A 194 -9.13 -17.12 -28.91
C LEU A 194 -10.38 -16.23 -28.95
N GLN A 195 -10.34 -15.06 -28.30
CA GLN A 195 -11.41 -14.06 -28.37
C GLN A 195 -11.57 -13.48 -29.78
N ILE A 196 -10.47 -13.07 -30.43
CA ILE A 196 -10.50 -12.52 -31.80
C ILE A 196 -11.00 -13.56 -32.80
N THR A 197 -10.64 -14.83 -32.60
CA THR A 197 -10.94 -15.93 -33.51
C THR A 197 -12.19 -16.72 -33.13
N LYS A 198 -12.93 -16.29 -32.10
CA LYS A 198 -14.14 -16.96 -31.59
C LYS A 198 -13.94 -18.47 -31.38
N GLY A 199 -12.85 -18.84 -30.70
CA GLY A 199 -12.53 -20.24 -30.43
C GLY A 199 -12.04 -21.06 -31.63
N ASN A 200 -11.76 -20.44 -32.78
CA ASN A 200 -11.16 -21.13 -33.92
C ASN A 200 -9.64 -21.31 -33.75
N VAL A 201 -9.27 -22.45 -33.16
CA VAL A 201 -7.88 -22.83 -32.85
C VAL A 201 -6.97 -22.82 -34.08
N THR A 202 -7.47 -23.22 -35.25
CA THR A 202 -6.66 -23.25 -36.49
C THR A 202 -6.31 -21.84 -36.92
N HIS A 203 -7.26 -20.90 -36.82
CA HIS A 203 -7.04 -19.50 -37.15
C HIS A 203 -6.14 -18.81 -36.11
N ALA A 204 -6.36 -19.09 -34.82
CA ALA A 204 -5.54 -18.58 -33.73
C ALA A 204 -4.06 -19.02 -33.85
N ALA A 205 -3.83 -20.30 -34.18
CA ALA A 205 -2.49 -20.84 -34.39
C ALA A 205 -1.76 -20.16 -35.56
N ARG A 206 -2.47 -19.93 -36.67
CA ARG A 206 -1.92 -19.22 -37.84
C ARG A 206 -1.58 -17.76 -37.51
N MET A 207 -2.43 -17.07 -36.77
CA MET A 207 -2.16 -15.70 -36.29
C MET A 207 -0.97 -15.65 -35.33
N ALA A 208 -0.77 -16.69 -34.53
CA ALA A 208 0.38 -16.82 -33.64
C ALA A 208 1.68 -17.24 -34.35
N GLY A 209 1.62 -17.56 -35.65
CA GLY A 209 2.77 -18.10 -36.40
C GLY A 209 3.22 -19.48 -35.90
N ARG A 210 2.31 -20.27 -35.31
CA ARG A 210 2.58 -21.59 -34.72
C ARG A 210 1.81 -22.69 -35.44
N ASN A 211 2.32 -23.91 -35.39
CA ASN A 211 1.58 -25.05 -35.89
C ASN A 211 0.44 -25.43 -34.93
N ARG A 212 -0.60 -26.08 -35.47
CA ARG A 212 -1.82 -26.42 -34.73
C ARG A 212 -1.52 -27.29 -33.50
N THR A 213 -0.62 -28.25 -33.62
CA THR A 213 -0.26 -29.20 -32.55
C THR A 213 0.46 -28.51 -31.38
N GLU A 214 1.38 -27.60 -31.66
CA GLU A 214 2.06 -26.76 -30.66
C GLU A 214 1.08 -25.82 -29.96
N PHE A 215 0.13 -25.27 -30.73
CA PHE A 215 -0.88 -24.39 -30.16
C PHE A 215 -1.81 -25.14 -29.18
N TYR A 216 -2.24 -26.37 -29.49
CA TYR A 216 -2.97 -27.20 -28.53
C TYR A 216 -2.16 -27.49 -27.26
N LYS A 217 -0.86 -27.79 -27.40
CA LYS A 217 0.02 -27.99 -26.23
C LYS A 217 0.14 -26.74 -25.36
N LEU A 218 0.15 -25.55 -25.97
CA LEU A 218 0.16 -24.27 -25.26
C LEU A 218 -1.17 -24.03 -24.54
N LEU A 219 -2.30 -24.32 -25.18
CA LEU A 219 -3.62 -24.22 -24.55
C LEU A 219 -3.76 -25.16 -23.35
N SER A 220 -3.39 -26.44 -23.51
CA SER A 220 -3.46 -27.43 -22.43
C SER A 220 -2.54 -27.10 -21.26
N ARG A 221 -1.38 -26.49 -21.51
CA ARG A 221 -0.46 -26.06 -20.44
C ARG A 221 -1.06 -24.95 -19.55
N HIS A 222 -1.89 -24.08 -20.15
CA HIS A 222 -2.52 -22.96 -19.47
C HIS A 222 -3.99 -23.24 -19.13
N GLU A 223 -4.42 -24.50 -19.19
CA GLU A 223 -5.79 -24.96 -18.90
C GLU A 223 -6.89 -24.18 -19.65
N LEU A 224 -6.58 -23.71 -20.86
CA LEU A 224 -7.53 -22.99 -21.70
C LEU A 224 -8.28 -23.97 -22.61
N ASP A 225 -9.61 -24.01 -22.51
CA ASP A 225 -10.47 -24.68 -23.50
C ASP A 225 -10.89 -23.67 -24.58
N ALA A 226 -10.72 -24.04 -25.85
CA ALA A 226 -11.15 -23.23 -26.98
C ALA A 226 -12.68 -23.17 -27.10
N ASN A 227 -13.41 -24.13 -26.50
CA ASN A 227 -14.86 -24.16 -26.52
C ASN A 227 -15.49 -23.05 -25.67
N ASP A 228 -14.80 -22.58 -24.62
CA ASP A 228 -15.25 -21.45 -23.79
C ASP A 228 -15.33 -20.12 -24.55
N PHE A 229 -14.73 -20.06 -25.74
CA PHE A 229 -14.65 -18.87 -26.58
C PHE A 229 -15.45 -19.01 -27.89
N LYS A 230 -16.20 -20.10 -28.06
CA LYS A 230 -17.14 -20.27 -29.18
C LYS A 230 -18.51 -19.73 -28.75
N GLU A 231 -19.08 -18.87 -29.59
CA GLU A 231 -20.52 -18.60 -29.59
C GLU A 231 -21.28 -19.74 -30.25
#